data_AF-A0A497RN16-F1
#
_entry.id   AF-A0A497RN16-F1
#
_cell.length_a   1.000
_cell.length_b   1.000
_cell.length_c   1.000
_cell.angle_alpha   90.00
_cell.angle_beta   90.00
_cell.angle_gamma   90.00
#
_symmetry.space_group_name_H-M   'P 1'
#
loop_
_entity.id
_entity.type
_entity.pdbx_description
1 polymer ?
#
loop_
_entity_poly.entity_id
_entity_poly.type
_entity_poly.pdbx_seq_one_letter_code
_entity_poly.pdbx_strand_id
1 'polypeptide(L)'
;MRPKSELKKREVDWVEYLLERNRKGKFLYSNFQSIRNIGVSPYTKIKPIRPELGDYEHIASFGLRFFSFLYLSPIFAYEFYRLGKIMGYCTADGAFKTLRIKSLVSALVKTGLFWKVFQNERIQEALRKGWQRNGGAFIKLIEINKEEKRLKYTMKENSCAIIKTLTDRYQYGYFTKPCNCIEMGVLSGQAEALFGGLWDCIEIKCVAKGDSHCEMELYLHEEEIHSKISVLTKEEYGRILDMCIELVISKEKDTGRKEMGDLLTISASQSLNYLLLSISKGHVLLCKWAGRRVGERIMEKIGIDNLPAALEYTKNMFLDLRMGIMESELNPEIITIKMRESVYSSGVKNIHMKLCVFLGGIMEGVLNKATRTKWIVEETKCTANGDPYCEFQCQTEDPEVLSRILLGE
;
A
#
# COMPACT_ATOMS: atom_id res chain seq x y z
N MET A 1 -1.06 57.67 -10.16
CA MET A 1 -0.45 56.94 -9.02
C MET A 1 -1.58 56.51 -8.08
N ARG A 2 -1.98 55.24 -8.11
CA ARG A 2 -2.98 54.70 -7.16
C ARG A 2 -2.28 54.29 -5.85
N PRO A 3 -2.95 54.38 -4.70
CA PRO A 3 -2.31 54.25 -3.39
C PRO A 3 -1.94 52.80 -3.06
N LYS A 4 -0.78 52.62 -2.40
CA LYS A 4 -0.25 51.38 -1.81
C LYS A 4 -1.16 50.83 -0.69
N SER A 5 -2.39 50.42 -0.99
CA SER A 5 -3.31 49.82 -0.01
C SER A 5 -3.94 48.48 -0.43
N GLU A 6 -3.52 47.89 -1.55
CA GLU A 6 -3.92 46.53 -1.96
C GLU A 6 -2.91 45.43 -1.54
N LEU A 7 -1.99 45.73 -0.62
CA LEU A 7 -0.97 44.78 -0.14
C LEU A 7 -1.45 43.82 0.98
N LYS A 8 -2.75 43.71 1.24
CA LYS A 8 -3.29 42.77 2.26
C LYS A 8 -4.65 42.20 1.90
N LYS A 9 -4.70 41.29 0.92
CA LYS A 9 -5.74 40.25 0.86
C LYS A 9 -5.12 38.93 0.36
N ARG A 10 -4.55 38.20 1.33
CA ARG A 10 -4.56 36.72 1.45
C ARG A 10 -4.62 35.94 0.12
N GLU A 11 -3.48 35.69 -0.52
CA GLU A 11 -3.31 34.49 -1.34
C GLU A 11 -2.95 33.34 -0.40
N VAL A 12 -4.00 32.84 0.24
CA VAL A 12 -4.05 31.51 0.84
C VAL A 12 -4.59 30.59 -0.26
N ASP A 13 -3.93 30.58 -1.41
CA ASP A 13 -4.06 29.51 -2.40
C ASP A 13 -3.12 28.40 -1.93
N TRP A 14 -3.70 27.47 -1.19
CA TRP A 14 -2.99 26.30 -0.69
C TRP A 14 -2.52 25.45 -1.87
N VAL A 15 -1.21 25.14 -1.89
CA VAL A 15 -0.60 23.95 -2.52
C VAL A 15 -1.62 22.82 -2.63
N GLU A 16 -1.90 22.34 -3.84
CA GLU A 16 -2.98 21.40 -4.14
C GLU A 16 -2.84 20.14 -3.28
N TYR A 17 -1.62 19.61 -3.18
CA TYR A 17 -1.27 18.51 -2.29
C TYR A 17 -1.66 18.76 -0.81
N LEU A 18 -1.52 19.97 -0.26
CA LEU A 18 -1.88 20.26 1.13
C LEU A 18 -3.40 20.23 1.34
N LEU A 19 -4.19 20.67 0.35
CA LEU A 19 -5.64 20.52 0.36
C LEU A 19 -6.04 19.05 0.29
N GLU A 20 -5.41 18.28 -0.58
CA GLU A 20 -5.62 16.84 -0.69
C GLU A 20 -5.26 16.11 0.60
N ARG A 21 -4.09 16.38 1.19
CA ARG A 21 -3.67 15.85 2.48
C ARG A 21 -4.68 16.16 3.57
N ASN A 22 -5.19 17.39 3.59
CA ASN A 22 -6.21 17.79 4.57
C ASN A 22 -7.55 17.10 4.34
N ARG A 23 -7.98 16.86 3.08
CA ARG A 23 -9.25 16.20 2.78
C ARG A 23 -9.13 14.69 2.89
N LYS A 24 -8.29 14.06 2.07
CA LYS A 24 -8.07 12.61 2.00
C LYS A 24 -7.44 12.09 3.29
N GLY A 25 -6.46 12.78 3.87
CA GLY A 25 -5.83 12.37 5.13
C GLY A 25 -6.80 12.40 6.31
N LYS A 26 -7.64 13.44 6.44
CA LYS A 26 -8.69 13.47 7.48
C LYS A 26 -9.73 12.38 7.25
N PHE A 27 -10.12 12.14 6.01
CA PHE A 27 -11.06 11.07 5.67
C PHE A 27 -10.50 9.69 6.07
N LEU A 28 -9.28 9.37 5.62
CA LEU A 28 -8.58 8.13 5.98
C LEU A 28 -8.49 7.97 7.50
N TYR A 29 -7.99 8.99 8.20
CA TYR A 29 -7.88 8.94 9.66
C TYR A 29 -9.23 8.75 10.36
N SER A 30 -10.30 9.36 9.87
CA SER A 30 -11.63 9.31 10.51
C SER A 30 -12.37 7.99 10.26
N ASN A 31 -12.10 7.34 9.12
CA ASN A 31 -12.85 6.19 8.64
C ASN A 31 -12.08 4.87 8.72
N PHE A 32 -10.75 4.89 8.71
CA PHE A 32 -9.91 3.69 8.71
C PHE A 32 -9.22 3.51 10.05
N GLN A 33 -9.60 2.47 10.80
CA GLN A 33 -8.99 2.18 12.10
C GLN A 33 -7.50 1.85 11.99
N SER A 34 -7.09 1.18 10.92
CA SER A 34 -5.68 0.85 10.64
C SER A 34 -4.80 2.10 10.60
N ILE A 35 -5.27 3.17 9.96
CA ILE A 35 -4.56 4.46 9.85
C ILE A 35 -4.48 5.20 11.18
N ARG A 36 -5.46 5.04 12.07
CA ARG A 36 -5.32 5.56 13.45
C ARG A 36 -4.31 4.74 14.22
N ASN A 37 -4.34 3.43 14.04
CA ASN A 37 -3.50 2.49 14.78
C ASN A 37 -2.02 2.56 14.38
N ILE A 38 -1.67 2.87 13.13
CA ILE A 38 -0.28 2.85 12.62
C ILE A 38 0.67 3.79 13.39
N GLY A 39 0.17 4.93 13.90
CA GLY A 39 0.94 5.87 14.72
C GLY A 39 0.88 5.60 16.22
N VAL A 40 0.05 4.65 16.66
CA VAL A 40 -0.25 4.38 18.08
C VAL A 40 0.31 3.03 18.52
N SER A 41 0.19 2.01 17.67
CA SER A 41 0.60 0.62 17.92
C SER A 41 2.07 0.43 18.32
N PRO A 42 3.03 1.30 17.91
CA PRO A 42 4.41 1.19 18.39
C PRO A 42 4.58 1.57 19.87
N TYR A 43 3.62 2.29 20.45
CA TYR A 43 3.73 2.91 21.78
C TYR A 43 2.67 2.39 22.76
N THR A 44 1.66 1.66 22.30
CA THR A 44 0.57 1.16 23.15
C THR A 44 0.00 -0.13 22.57
N LYS A 45 -0.36 -1.07 23.45
CA LYS A 45 -1.05 -2.30 23.05
C LYS A 45 -2.48 -1.98 22.62
N ILE A 46 -2.80 -2.31 21.38
CA ILE A 46 -4.13 -2.13 20.80
C ILE A 46 -4.76 -3.49 20.50
N LYS A 47 -6.08 -3.59 20.62
CA LYS A 47 -6.82 -4.76 20.16
C LYS A 47 -6.75 -4.81 18.63
N PRO A 48 -6.43 -5.97 18.02
CA PRO A 48 -6.40 -6.07 16.57
C PRO A 48 -7.79 -5.83 15.97
N ILE A 49 -7.82 -5.18 14.81
CA ILE A 49 -8.99 -5.03 13.95
C ILE A 49 -9.44 -6.38 13.42
N ARG A 50 -8.48 -7.24 13.11
CA ARG A 50 -8.65 -8.58 12.55
C ARG A 50 -8.25 -9.64 13.59
N PRO A 51 -9.21 -10.16 14.38
CA PRO A 51 -8.94 -11.08 15.49
C PRO A 51 -8.11 -12.31 15.12
N GLU A 52 -8.36 -12.92 13.96
CA GLU A 52 -7.73 -14.16 13.53
C GLU A 52 -6.42 -13.90 12.75
N LEU A 53 -6.46 -12.98 11.78
CA LEU A 53 -5.30 -12.71 10.90
C LEU A 53 -4.31 -11.68 11.49
N GLY A 54 -4.74 -10.91 12.49
CA GLY A 54 -4.03 -9.72 12.98
C GLY A 54 -4.02 -8.57 11.97
N ASP A 55 -3.51 -7.40 12.33
CA ASP A 55 -3.57 -6.19 11.48
C ASP A 55 -2.43 -6.12 10.45
N TYR A 56 -1.95 -7.29 9.99
CA TYR A 56 -0.81 -7.45 9.09
C TYR A 56 -1.12 -8.30 7.85
N GLU A 57 -0.64 -7.88 6.69
CA GLU A 57 -0.61 -8.68 5.46
C GLU A 57 0.80 -9.13 5.11
N HIS A 58 0.93 -10.17 4.30
CA HIS A 58 2.22 -10.53 3.73
C HIS A 58 2.64 -9.51 2.66
N ILE A 59 3.91 -9.15 2.61
CA ILE A 59 4.43 -8.13 1.69
C ILE A 59 4.20 -8.46 0.21
N ALA A 60 4.15 -9.75 -0.14
CA ALA A 60 3.77 -10.19 -1.48
C ALA A 60 2.32 -9.81 -1.84
N SER A 61 1.38 -9.81 -0.88
CA SER A 61 0.01 -9.31 -1.09
C SER A 61 0.01 -7.86 -1.54
N PHE A 62 0.73 -7.01 -0.78
CA PHE A 62 0.90 -5.61 -1.11
C PHE A 62 1.57 -5.43 -2.49
N GLY A 63 2.63 -6.21 -2.76
CA GLY A 63 3.33 -6.22 -4.04
C GLY A 63 2.43 -6.57 -5.23
N LEU A 64 1.62 -7.63 -5.12
CA LEU A 64 0.63 -7.98 -6.14
C LEU A 64 -0.30 -6.81 -6.42
N ARG A 65 -0.89 -6.19 -5.39
CA ARG A 65 -1.81 -5.06 -5.54
C ARG A 65 -1.15 -3.83 -6.18
N PHE A 66 0.04 -3.52 -5.72
CA PHE A 66 0.79 -2.33 -6.10
C PHE A 66 1.33 -2.43 -7.53
N PHE A 67 2.09 -3.49 -7.84
CA PHE A 67 2.75 -3.64 -9.14
C PHE A 67 1.79 -4.06 -10.25
N SER A 68 0.71 -4.79 -9.95
CA SER A 68 -0.34 -5.07 -10.94
C SER A 68 -1.00 -3.81 -11.47
N PHE A 69 -1.18 -2.79 -10.62
CA PHE A 69 -1.76 -1.52 -11.02
C PHE A 69 -0.76 -0.65 -11.78
N LEU A 70 0.49 -0.55 -11.31
CA LEU A 70 1.55 0.21 -12.00
C LEU A 70 1.92 -0.40 -13.36
N TYR A 71 1.79 -1.71 -13.51
CA TYR A 71 1.90 -2.37 -14.82
C TYR A 71 0.83 -1.86 -15.80
N LEU A 72 -0.39 -1.58 -15.34
CA LEU A 72 -1.45 -1.03 -16.18
C LEU A 72 -1.28 0.49 -16.40
N SER A 73 -0.82 1.21 -15.37
CA SER A 73 -0.67 2.66 -15.41
C SER A 73 0.56 3.14 -14.61
N PRO A 74 1.75 3.18 -15.24
CA PRO A 74 3.00 3.58 -14.57
C PRO A 74 2.97 4.98 -13.95
N ILE A 75 2.19 5.90 -14.52
CA ILE A 75 2.12 7.31 -14.07
C ILE A 75 1.58 7.45 -12.65
N PHE A 76 0.87 6.45 -12.12
CA PHE A 76 0.36 6.46 -10.74
C PHE A 76 1.44 6.34 -9.66
N ALA A 77 2.70 6.11 -10.05
CA ALA A 77 3.81 6.17 -9.10
C ALA A 77 3.86 7.50 -8.33
N TYR A 78 3.50 8.62 -8.98
CA TYR A 78 3.42 9.94 -8.33
C TYR A 78 2.29 10.03 -7.32
N GLU A 79 1.13 9.46 -7.63
CA GLU A 79 -0.02 9.40 -6.72
C GLU A 79 0.29 8.51 -5.50
N PHE A 80 1.05 7.44 -5.70
CA PHE A 80 1.49 6.57 -4.61
C PHE A 80 2.55 7.24 -3.73
N TYR A 81 3.44 8.05 -4.31
CA TYR A 81 4.32 8.92 -3.55
C TYR A 81 3.53 9.92 -2.69
N ARG A 82 2.56 10.62 -3.27
CA ARG A 82 1.67 11.55 -2.55
C ARG A 82 0.90 10.85 -1.42
N LEU A 83 0.39 9.65 -1.68
CA LEU A 83 -0.23 8.81 -0.65
C LEU A 83 0.73 8.50 0.49
N GLY A 84 1.97 8.12 0.17
CA GLY A 84 3.04 7.94 1.14
C GLY A 84 3.19 9.17 2.03
N LYS A 85 3.20 10.39 1.46
CA LYS A 85 3.27 11.63 2.25
C LYS A 85 2.09 11.79 3.21
N ILE A 86 0.87 11.50 2.75
CA ILE A 86 -0.32 11.54 3.61
C ILE A 86 -0.19 10.54 4.77
N MET A 87 0.21 9.30 4.48
CA MET A 87 0.40 8.26 5.48
C MET A 87 1.51 8.61 6.48
N GLY A 88 2.64 9.11 5.99
CA GLY A 88 3.76 9.56 6.82
C GLY A 88 3.34 10.65 7.79
N TYR A 89 2.60 11.64 7.29
CA TYR A 89 2.07 12.72 8.12
C TYR A 89 1.12 12.20 9.21
N CYS A 90 0.15 11.36 8.85
CA CYS A 90 -0.80 10.77 9.80
C CYS A 90 -0.12 9.90 10.86
N THR A 91 0.91 9.14 10.47
CA THR A 91 1.67 8.28 11.37
C THR A 91 2.43 9.12 12.41
N ALA A 92 3.12 10.17 11.96
CA ALA A 92 3.83 11.10 12.83
C ALA A 92 2.87 11.86 13.77
N ASP A 93 1.77 12.42 13.26
CA ASP A 93 0.78 13.12 14.08
C ASP A 93 0.15 12.20 15.14
N GLY A 94 -0.15 10.94 14.78
CA GLY A 94 -0.63 9.91 15.70
C GLY A 94 0.38 9.60 16.81
N ALA A 95 1.66 9.48 16.46
CA ALA A 95 2.74 9.27 17.43
C ALA A 95 2.85 10.44 18.41
N PHE A 96 2.82 11.69 17.94
CA PHE A 96 2.96 12.87 18.83
C PHE A 96 1.80 13.05 19.79
N LYS A 97 0.58 12.72 19.36
CA LYS A 97 -0.59 12.69 20.23
C LYS A 97 -0.41 11.65 21.34
N THR A 98 0.03 10.45 20.97
CA THR A 98 0.23 9.33 21.91
C THR A 98 1.33 9.64 22.93
N LEU A 99 2.45 10.20 22.46
CA LEU A 99 3.58 10.60 23.30
C LEU A 99 3.36 11.91 24.06
N ARG A 100 2.21 12.60 23.88
CA ARG A 100 1.87 13.90 24.49
C ARG A 100 2.88 15.02 24.21
N ILE A 101 3.58 14.96 23.08
CA ILE A 101 4.59 15.95 22.67
C ILE A 101 4.13 16.89 21.56
N LYS A 102 2.88 16.78 21.11
CA LYS A 102 2.36 17.56 19.96
C LYS A 102 2.47 19.08 20.15
N SER A 103 2.16 19.60 21.34
CA SER A 103 2.25 21.04 21.63
C SER A 103 3.70 21.53 21.57
N LEU A 104 4.63 20.75 22.13
CA LEU A 104 6.07 21.03 22.10
C LEU A 104 6.60 21.06 20.66
N VAL A 105 6.29 20.04 19.87
CA VAL A 105 6.69 19.97 18.45
C VAL A 105 6.14 21.17 17.68
N SER A 106 4.85 21.48 17.85
CA SER A 106 4.23 22.65 17.20
C SER A 106 4.87 23.98 17.59
N ALA A 107 5.25 24.15 18.86
CA ALA A 107 5.95 25.35 19.33
C ALA A 107 7.34 25.45 18.70
N LEU A 108 8.13 24.36 18.70
CA LEU A 108 9.48 24.35 18.16
C LEU A 108 9.53 24.64 16.66
N VAL A 109 8.58 24.10 15.88
CA VAL A 109 8.45 24.37 14.45
C VAL A 109 8.29 25.87 14.17
N LYS A 110 7.47 26.57 14.96
CA LYS A 110 7.24 28.02 14.80
C LYS A 110 8.48 28.87 15.12
N THR A 111 9.43 28.34 15.86
CA THR A 111 10.65 29.07 16.30
C THR A 111 11.84 28.90 15.35
N GLY A 112 11.72 28.12 14.28
CA GLY A 112 12.85 27.81 13.38
C GLY A 112 13.90 26.86 13.98
N LEU A 113 13.72 26.42 15.23
CA LEU A 113 14.60 25.47 15.94
C LEU A 113 14.31 24.00 15.60
N PHE A 114 13.61 23.72 14.49
CA PHE A 114 13.20 22.37 14.09
C PHE A 114 14.40 21.43 13.85
N TRP A 115 15.59 21.97 13.54
CA TRP A 115 16.83 21.18 13.46
C TRP A 115 17.19 20.48 14.79
N LYS A 116 16.86 21.09 15.94
CA LYS A 116 17.06 20.45 17.24
C LYS A 116 16.11 19.27 17.45
N VAL A 117 14.96 19.28 16.77
CA VAL A 117 14.00 18.17 16.78
C VAL A 117 14.52 17.02 15.90
N PHE A 118 15.14 17.29 14.74
CA PHE A 118 15.79 16.25 13.93
C PHE A 118 16.91 15.52 14.67
N GLN A 119 17.69 16.26 15.44
CA GLN A 119 18.83 15.74 16.21
C GLN A 119 18.42 15.04 17.50
N ASN A 120 17.13 15.06 17.87
CA ASN A 120 16.67 14.47 19.11
C ASN A 120 16.61 12.94 19.00
N GLU A 121 17.47 12.25 19.75
CA GLU A 121 17.58 10.78 19.74
C GLU A 121 16.26 10.08 20.08
N ARG A 122 15.47 10.61 21.02
CA ARG A 122 14.19 9.99 21.40
C ARG A 122 13.17 10.03 20.26
N ILE A 123 13.15 11.11 19.49
CA ILE A 123 12.26 11.25 18.32
C ILE A 123 12.73 10.31 17.20
N GLN A 124 14.03 10.27 16.91
CA GLN A 124 14.59 9.36 15.91
C GLN A 124 14.35 7.90 16.27
N GLU A 125 14.51 7.55 17.54
CA GLU A 125 14.22 6.21 18.04
C GLU A 125 12.73 5.85 17.95
N ALA A 126 11.84 6.79 18.25
CA ALA A 126 10.41 6.60 18.10
C ALA A 126 10.03 6.37 16.62
N LEU A 127 10.56 7.17 15.69
CA LEU A 127 10.39 6.96 14.26
C LEU A 127 10.90 5.59 13.82
N ARG A 128 12.12 5.22 14.20
CA ARG A 128 12.73 3.92 13.88
C ARG A 128 11.87 2.76 14.36
N LYS A 129 11.39 2.79 15.61
CA LYS A 129 10.46 1.79 16.15
C LYS A 129 9.14 1.73 15.39
N GLY A 130 8.60 2.89 15.00
CA GLY A 130 7.39 2.96 14.19
C GLY A 130 7.57 2.26 12.83
N TRP A 131 8.65 2.57 12.12
CA TRP A 131 8.97 1.92 10.84
C TRP A 131 9.13 0.40 10.99
N GLN A 132 9.84 -0.06 12.01
CA GLN A 132 10.02 -1.50 12.28
C GLN A 132 8.70 -2.19 12.61
N ARG A 133 7.90 -1.61 13.52
CA ARG A 133 6.64 -2.22 13.97
C ARG A 133 5.61 -2.32 12.86
N ASN A 134 5.68 -1.41 11.89
CA ASN A 134 4.79 -1.38 10.74
C ASN A 134 5.27 -2.27 9.58
N GLY A 135 6.45 -2.89 9.71
CA GLY A 135 7.08 -3.66 8.64
C GLY A 135 7.67 -2.81 7.52
N GLY A 136 7.93 -1.52 7.74
CA GLY A 136 8.45 -0.64 6.69
C GLY A 136 9.88 -0.99 6.31
N ALA A 137 10.83 -0.56 7.13
CA ALA A 137 12.27 -0.68 6.91
C ALA A 137 13.06 -0.40 8.20
N PHE A 138 14.32 -0.81 8.26
CA PHE A 138 15.27 -0.30 9.23
C PHE A 138 15.83 1.03 8.74
N ILE A 139 15.27 2.13 9.25
CA ILE A 139 15.71 3.48 8.88
C ILE A 139 16.79 4.01 9.82
N LYS A 140 17.73 4.80 9.29
CA LYS A 140 18.72 5.54 10.08
C LYS A 140 19.03 6.89 9.43
N LEU A 141 18.85 7.97 10.18
CA LEU A 141 19.33 9.31 9.81
C LEU A 141 20.85 9.31 9.85
N ILE A 142 21.49 9.64 8.72
CA ILE A 142 22.95 9.63 8.57
C ILE A 142 23.55 11.02 8.37
N GLU A 143 22.77 11.98 7.86
CA GLU A 143 23.26 13.34 7.58
C GLU A 143 22.16 14.38 7.78
N ILE A 144 22.53 15.55 8.31
CA ILE A 144 21.70 16.75 8.38
C ILE A 144 22.52 17.92 7.84
N ASN A 145 22.15 18.44 6.67
CA ASN A 145 22.73 19.66 6.12
C ASN A 145 21.75 20.82 6.34
N LYS A 146 22.05 21.69 7.32
CA LYS A 146 21.17 22.79 7.72
C LYS A 146 21.17 23.94 6.70
N GLU A 147 22.30 24.16 6.02
CA GLU A 147 22.46 25.24 5.06
C GLU A 147 21.65 24.96 3.79
N GLU A 148 21.77 23.74 3.27
CA GLU A 148 21.01 23.30 2.11
C GLU A 148 19.59 22.82 2.45
N LYS A 149 19.25 22.80 3.74
CA LYS A 149 17.98 22.27 4.26
C LYS A 149 17.71 20.83 3.80
N ARG A 150 18.72 19.96 3.86
CA ARG A 150 18.68 18.56 3.43
C ARG A 150 18.91 17.56 4.56
N LEU A 151 18.41 16.34 4.36
CA LEU A 151 18.57 15.21 5.28
C LEU A 151 18.84 13.95 4.49
N LYS A 152 19.68 13.06 5.02
CA LYS A 152 19.88 11.74 4.40
C LYS A 152 19.53 10.61 5.36
N TYR A 153 18.74 9.67 4.87
CA TYR A 153 18.42 8.43 5.57
C TYR A 153 18.94 7.23 4.78
N THR A 154 19.39 6.22 5.51
CA THR A 154 19.56 4.87 4.96
C THR A 154 18.36 4.03 5.31
N MET A 155 17.98 3.11 4.43
CA MET A 155 16.96 2.10 4.66
C MET A 155 17.52 0.72 4.34
N LYS A 156 17.33 -0.23 5.26
CA LYS A 156 17.59 -1.66 5.06
C LYS A 156 16.31 -2.46 5.20
N GLU A 157 16.26 -3.60 4.50
CA GLU A 157 15.12 -4.52 4.49
C GLU A 157 13.76 -3.84 4.24
N ASN A 158 13.74 -2.87 3.32
CA ASN A 158 12.52 -2.25 2.81
C ASN A 158 11.82 -3.17 1.79
N SER A 159 10.73 -2.71 1.18
CA SER A 159 9.96 -3.51 0.22
C SER A 159 10.77 -3.94 -1.01
N CYS A 160 11.73 -3.11 -1.44
CA CYS A 160 12.63 -3.43 -2.54
C CYS A 160 13.59 -4.60 -2.27
N ALA A 161 13.76 -5.04 -1.02
CA ALA A 161 14.58 -6.20 -0.70
C ALA A 161 14.08 -7.48 -1.41
N ILE A 162 12.76 -7.59 -1.60
CA ILE A 162 12.13 -8.67 -2.38
C ILE A 162 12.62 -8.67 -3.81
N ILE A 163 12.63 -7.48 -4.42
CA ILE A 163 13.06 -7.31 -5.81
C ILE A 163 14.50 -7.80 -5.93
N LYS A 164 15.40 -7.35 -5.05
CA LYS A 164 16.79 -7.82 -5.05
C LYS A 164 16.87 -9.35 -4.89
N THR A 165 16.20 -9.92 -3.90
CA THR A 165 16.27 -11.36 -3.60
C THR A 165 15.81 -12.20 -4.78
N LEU A 166 14.70 -11.82 -5.40
CA LEU A 166 14.15 -12.53 -6.55
C LEU A 166 14.99 -12.27 -7.81
N THR A 167 15.56 -11.08 -7.97
CA THR A 167 16.53 -10.77 -9.03
C THR A 167 17.73 -11.69 -8.94
N ASP A 168 18.31 -11.86 -7.75
CA ASP A 168 19.45 -12.72 -7.53
C ASP A 168 19.09 -14.21 -7.72
N ARG A 169 17.94 -14.65 -7.19
CA ARG A 169 17.49 -16.05 -7.24
C ARG A 169 17.16 -16.51 -8.66
N TYR A 170 16.43 -15.69 -9.41
CA TYR A 170 15.93 -16.03 -10.75
C TYR A 170 16.73 -15.36 -11.87
N GLN A 171 17.87 -14.75 -11.54
CA GLN A 171 18.76 -14.08 -12.48
C GLN A 171 18.04 -13.01 -13.34
N TYR A 172 17.07 -12.30 -12.75
CA TYR A 172 16.57 -11.09 -13.40
C TYR A 172 17.72 -10.06 -13.47
N GLY A 173 17.77 -9.25 -14.52
CA GLY A 173 18.69 -8.12 -14.56
C GLY A 173 18.24 -7.03 -13.56
N TYR A 174 19.20 -6.44 -12.83
CA TYR A 174 18.95 -5.30 -11.94
C TYR A 174 18.26 -4.14 -12.69
N PHE A 175 17.49 -3.35 -11.95
CA PHE A 175 16.80 -2.19 -12.50
C PHE A 175 17.77 -1.03 -12.68
N THR A 176 17.47 -0.15 -13.65
CA THR A 176 18.29 1.05 -13.90
C THR A 176 17.88 2.22 -13.01
N LYS A 177 16.67 2.17 -12.45
CA LYS A 177 16.03 3.25 -11.70
C LYS A 177 15.56 2.77 -10.32
N PRO A 178 15.51 3.68 -9.33
CA PRO A 178 14.90 3.41 -8.02
C PRO A 178 13.38 3.20 -8.12
N CYS A 179 12.78 2.56 -7.11
CA CYS A 179 11.34 2.25 -7.10
C CYS A 179 10.61 2.40 -5.76
N ASN A 180 11.22 2.98 -4.71
CA ASN A 180 10.59 3.16 -3.39
C ASN A 180 9.67 4.40 -3.31
N CYS A 181 8.70 4.55 -4.20
CA CYS A 181 7.91 5.78 -4.23
C CYS A 181 7.06 5.99 -2.95
N ILE A 182 6.51 4.93 -2.34
CA ILE A 182 5.72 5.06 -1.11
C ILE A 182 6.61 5.41 0.08
N GLU A 183 7.71 4.69 0.29
CA GLU A 183 8.61 4.92 1.43
C GLU A 183 9.25 6.32 1.38
N MET A 184 9.61 6.79 0.18
CA MET A 184 10.03 8.18 -0.05
C MET A 184 8.94 9.15 0.40
N GLY A 185 7.69 8.90 0.00
CA GLY A 185 6.54 9.69 0.42
C GLY A 185 6.38 9.68 1.94
N VAL A 186 6.44 8.51 2.58
CA VAL A 186 6.28 8.36 4.04
C VAL A 186 7.34 9.19 4.79
N LEU A 187 8.61 9.15 4.38
CA LEU A 187 9.64 9.99 4.97
C LEU A 187 9.36 11.48 4.78
N SER A 188 9.00 11.91 3.57
CA SER A 188 8.62 13.30 3.30
C SER A 188 7.46 13.77 4.17
N GLY A 189 6.40 12.97 4.28
CA GLY A 189 5.23 13.27 5.12
C GLY A 189 5.54 13.32 6.61
N GLN A 190 6.40 12.42 7.10
CA GLN A 190 6.89 12.46 8.48
C GLN A 190 7.69 13.74 8.73
N ALA A 191 8.55 14.14 7.78
CA ALA A 191 9.30 15.40 7.87
C ALA A 191 8.35 16.61 7.92
N GLU A 192 7.32 16.65 7.07
CA GLU A 192 6.30 17.71 7.10
C GLU A 192 5.58 17.79 8.45
N ALA A 193 5.21 16.65 9.04
CA ALA A 193 4.49 16.61 10.32
C ALA A 193 5.36 17.05 11.50
N LEU A 194 6.62 16.63 11.50
CA LEU A 194 7.57 16.93 12.56
C LEU A 194 8.07 18.37 12.51
N PHE A 195 8.24 18.93 11.31
CA PHE A 195 9.12 20.08 11.11
C PHE A 195 8.47 21.23 10.33
N GLY A 196 7.27 21.04 9.79
CA GLY A 196 6.60 22.02 8.95
C GLY A 196 7.28 22.21 7.59
N GLY A 197 6.73 23.10 6.77
CA GLY A 197 7.18 23.30 5.39
C GLY A 197 6.79 22.16 4.45
N LEU A 198 7.24 22.26 3.20
CA LEU A 198 7.04 21.24 2.17
C LEU A 198 8.33 20.47 2.00
N TRP A 199 8.26 19.15 2.17
CA TRP A 199 9.40 18.26 2.03
C TRP A 199 9.18 17.30 0.89
N ASP A 200 10.22 17.10 0.09
CA ASP A 200 10.27 16.04 -0.90
C ASP A 200 11.53 15.20 -0.74
N CYS A 201 11.55 14.06 -1.43
CA CYS A 201 12.59 13.06 -1.30
C CYS A 201 13.06 12.61 -2.69
N ILE A 202 14.35 12.32 -2.81
CA ILE A 202 14.95 11.57 -3.92
C ILE A 202 15.64 10.31 -3.40
N GLU A 203 15.53 9.21 -4.14
CA GLU A 203 16.26 7.97 -3.84
C GLU A 203 17.58 7.97 -4.61
N ILE A 204 18.70 8.01 -3.88
CA ILE A 204 20.06 8.09 -4.42
C ILE A 204 20.60 6.69 -4.74
N LYS A 205 20.41 5.76 -3.80
CA LYS A 205 20.80 4.34 -3.91
C LYS A 205 19.57 3.47 -3.73
N CYS A 206 19.50 2.35 -4.44
CA CYS A 206 18.39 1.42 -4.37
C CYS A 206 18.85 -0.04 -4.44
N VAL A 207 18.38 -0.87 -3.51
CA VAL A 207 18.68 -2.31 -3.53
C VAL A 207 18.19 -3.01 -4.81
N ALA A 208 17.13 -2.49 -5.44
CA ALA A 208 16.64 -3.00 -6.73
C ALA A 208 17.61 -2.73 -7.90
N LYS A 209 18.54 -1.77 -7.74
CA LYS A 209 19.62 -1.48 -8.68
C LYS A 209 20.91 -2.27 -8.38
N GLY A 210 20.91 -3.10 -7.34
CA GLY A 210 22.08 -3.84 -6.87
C GLY A 210 22.88 -3.15 -5.76
N ASP A 211 22.43 -1.98 -5.28
CA ASP A 211 23.06 -1.33 -4.12
C ASP A 211 22.86 -2.18 -2.83
N SER A 212 23.76 -2.03 -1.85
CA SER A 212 23.68 -2.79 -0.58
C SER A 212 22.55 -2.34 0.35
N HIS A 213 22.04 -1.12 0.15
CA HIS A 213 20.94 -0.51 0.90
C HIS A 213 20.33 0.61 0.06
N CYS A 214 19.14 1.07 0.47
CA CYS A 214 18.55 2.27 -0.12
C CYS A 214 19.04 3.52 0.63
N GLU A 215 19.29 4.60 -0.09
CA GLU A 215 19.67 5.90 0.48
C GLU A 215 18.70 6.97 -0.04
N MET A 216 18.06 7.66 0.90
CA MET A 216 17.01 8.65 0.63
C MET A 216 17.51 10.02 1.06
N GLU A 217 17.44 11.00 0.17
CA GLU A 217 17.73 12.40 0.49
C GLU A 217 16.44 13.20 0.48
N LEU A 218 16.08 13.76 1.64
CA LEU A 218 14.97 14.70 1.77
C LEU A 218 15.50 16.12 1.65
N TYR A 219 14.68 16.99 1.07
CA TYR A 219 14.99 18.41 0.93
C TYR A 219 13.74 19.26 1.17
N LEU A 220 13.92 20.38 1.88
CA LEU A 220 12.87 21.36 2.11
C LEU A 220 12.76 22.31 0.91
N HIS A 221 11.53 22.62 0.50
CA HIS A 221 11.26 23.59 -0.56
C HIS A 221 10.10 24.53 -0.16
N GLU A 222 10.03 25.68 -0.82
CA GLU A 222 9.09 26.77 -0.45
C GLU A 222 7.80 26.77 -1.30
N GLU A 223 7.85 26.19 -2.50
CA GLU A 223 6.74 26.16 -3.46
C GLU A 223 6.34 24.72 -3.82
N GLU A 224 5.13 24.48 -4.31
CA GLU A 224 4.78 23.15 -4.81
C GLU A 224 5.64 22.79 -6.04
N ILE A 225 6.41 21.72 -5.92
CA ILE A 225 7.18 21.18 -7.03
C ILE A 225 6.70 19.77 -7.35
N HIS A 226 6.84 19.39 -8.61
CA HIS A 226 6.69 17.99 -8.96
C HIS A 226 7.90 17.22 -8.44
N SER A 227 7.67 16.24 -7.56
CA SER A 227 8.74 15.43 -6.98
C SER A 227 9.54 14.73 -8.08
N LYS A 228 10.86 14.62 -7.90
CA LYS A 228 11.77 13.99 -8.87
C LYS A 228 11.83 12.47 -8.72
N ILE A 229 10.69 11.82 -8.46
CA ILE A 229 10.67 10.36 -8.32
C ILE A 229 10.98 9.71 -9.68
N SER A 230 11.68 8.58 -9.63
CA SER A 230 11.89 7.78 -10.83
C SER A 230 10.66 6.91 -11.09
N VAL A 231 10.16 6.95 -12.32
CA VAL A 231 9.08 6.07 -12.77
C VAL A 231 9.69 4.98 -13.66
N LEU A 232 9.44 3.73 -13.28
CA LEU A 232 9.82 2.56 -14.09
C LEU A 232 8.92 2.44 -15.32
N THR A 233 9.40 1.74 -16.35
CA THR A 233 8.57 1.46 -17.53
C THR A 233 7.50 0.40 -17.21
N LYS A 234 6.52 0.27 -18.11
CA LYS A 234 5.50 -0.78 -18.02
C LYS A 234 6.13 -2.18 -18.00
N GLU A 235 7.16 -2.40 -18.79
CA GLU A 235 7.87 -3.68 -18.90
C GLU A 235 8.62 -3.98 -17.60
N GLU A 236 9.27 -2.98 -17.00
CA GLU A 236 9.91 -3.10 -15.70
C GLU A 236 8.90 -3.45 -14.59
N TYR A 237 7.77 -2.76 -14.51
CA TYR A 237 6.70 -3.13 -13.57
C TYR A 237 6.12 -4.50 -13.84
N GLY A 238 6.01 -4.90 -15.11
CA GLY A 238 5.58 -6.24 -15.51
C GLY A 238 6.51 -7.33 -14.98
N ARG A 239 7.83 -7.11 -15.08
CA ARG A 239 8.84 -8.02 -14.50
C ARG A 239 8.71 -8.11 -12.99
N ILE A 240 8.55 -6.99 -12.29
CA ILE A 240 8.37 -6.99 -10.82
C ILE A 240 7.09 -7.72 -10.41
N LEU A 241 6.00 -7.55 -11.18
CA LEU A 241 4.76 -8.28 -10.95
C LEU A 241 4.96 -9.79 -11.09
N ASP A 242 5.68 -10.22 -12.13
CA ASP A 242 5.98 -11.65 -12.32
C ASP A 242 6.84 -12.19 -11.17
N MET A 243 7.82 -11.42 -10.71
CA MET A 243 8.60 -11.76 -9.50
C MET A 243 7.71 -11.92 -8.26
N CYS A 244 6.76 -11.00 -8.03
CA CYS A 244 5.81 -11.12 -6.93
C CYS A 244 4.94 -12.39 -7.05
N ILE A 245 4.54 -12.75 -8.26
CA ILE A 245 3.79 -13.98 -8.52
C ILE A 245 4.66 -15.21 -8.25
N GLU A 246 5.91 -15.23 -8.71
CA GLU A 246 6.87 -16.32 -8.41
C GLU A 246 7.02 -16.53 -6.90
N LEU A 247 7.15 -15.43 -6.14
CA LEU A 247 7.22 -15.51 -4.68
C LEU A 247 5.95 -16.13 -4.07
N VAL A 248 4.77 -15.76 -4.56
CA VAL A 248 3.49 -16.29 -4.05
C VAL A 248 3.33 -17.78 -4.32
N ILE A 249 3.74 -18.25 -5.51
CA ILE A 249 3.63 -19.68 -5.88
C ILE A 249 4.77 -20.53 -5.30
N SER A 250 5.89 -19.91 -4.91
CA SER A 250 7.04 -20.62 -4.36
C SER A 250 6.74 -21.23 -2.98
N LYS A 251 7.32 -22.41 -2.73
CA LYS A 251 7.33 -23.01 -1.38
C LYS A 251 8.21 -22.20 -0.42
N GLU A 252 9.29 -21.61 -0.93
CA GLU A 252 10.25 -20.80 -0.18
C GLU A 252 9.95 -19.31 -0.36
N LYS A 253 9.15 -18.76 0.56
CA LYS A 253 8.73 -17.35 0.59
C LYS A 253 9.82 -16.40 1.11
N ASP A 254 11.09 -16.69 0.87
CA ASP A 254 12.18 -15.80 1.31
C ASP A 254 12.23 -14.52 0.49
N THR A 255 12.05 -13.40 1.18
CA THR A 255 12.01 -12.02 0.64
C THR A 255 13.34 -11.29 0.78
N GLY A 256 14.33 -11.87 1.46
CA GLY A 256 15.56 -11.20 1.88
C GLY A 256 15.40 -10.27 3.08
N ARG A 257 14.21 -10.19 3.69
CA ARG A 257 13.94 -9.39 4.90
C ARG A 257 14.13 -10.25 6.16
N LYS A 258 15.39 -10.60 6.43
CA LYS A 258 15.75 -11.62 7.44
C LYS A 258 15.41 -11.19 8.86
N GLU A 259 15.66 -9.93 9.21
CA GLU A 259 15.42 -9.42 10.56
C GLU A 259 14.02 -8.80 10.71
N MET A 260 13.53 -8.11 9.67
CA MET A 260 12.24 -7.42 9.69
C MET A 260 11.07 -8.39 9.53
N GLY A 261 11.28 -9.47 8.78
CA GLY A 261 10.22 -10.36 8.33
C GLY A 261 9.30 -9.76 7.26
N ASP A 262 8.29 -10.54 6.89
CA ASP A 262 7.53 -10.36 5.66
C ASP A 262 6.15 -9.74 5.85
N LEU A 263 5.86 -9.28 7.07
CA LEU A 263 4.56 -8.74 7.43
C LEU A 263 4.58 -7.21 7.42
N LEU A 264 3.57 -6.64 6.77
CA LEU A 264 3.30 -5.21 6.69
C LEU A 264 1.96 -4.90 7.36
N THR A 265 1.79 -3.74 7.97
CA THR A 265 0.44 -3.35 8.45
C THR A 265 -0.51 -3.11 7.29
N ILE A 266 -1.77 -3.52 7.43
CA ILE A 266 -2.81 -3.36 6.38
C ILE A 266 -3.12 -1.90 6.02
N SER A 267 -2.66 -0.94 6.82
CA SER A 267 -2.85 0.49 6.62
C SER A 267 -2.41 0.97 5.23
N ALA A 268 -1.31 0.44 4.71
CA ALA A 268 -0.80 0.77 3.38
C ALA A 268 -1.76 0.29 2.28
N SER A 269 -2.13 -1.00 2.31
CA SER A 269 -3.11 -1.58 1.39
C SER A 269 -4.46 -0.88 1.44
N GLN A 270 -4.99 -0.60 2.63
CA GLN A 270 -6.28 0.06 2.77
C GLN A 270 -6.28 1.48 2.20
N SER A 271 -5.21 2.24 2.48
CA SER A 271 -5.08 3.62 1.96
C SER A 271 -4.92 3.65 0.45
N LEU A 272 -4.06 2.76 -0.08
CA LEU A 272 -3.83 2.60 -1.52
C LEU A 272 -5.12 2.21 -2.23
N ASN A 273 -5.81 1.23 -1.69
CA ASN A 273 -7.01 0.69 -2.29
C ASN A 273 -8.16 1.72 -2.28
N TYR A 274 -8.38 2.40 -1.15
CA TYR A 274 -9.36 3.47 -1.08
C TYR A 274 -9.04 4.60 -2.07
N LEU A 275 -7.78 5.05 -2.12
CA LEU A 275 -7.37 6.11 -3.04
C LEU A 275 -7.77 5.76 -4.47
N LEU A 276 -7.37 4.57 -4.93
CA LEU A 276 -7.64 4.13 -6.30
C LEU A 276 -9.14 4.00 -6.60
N LEU A 277 -9.92 3.39 -5.69
CA LEU A 277 -11.35 3.19 -5.91
C LEU A 277 -12.18 4.48 -5.82
N SER A 278 -11.69 5.49 -5.09
CA SER A 278 -12.41 6.76 -4.88
C SER A 278 -12.30 7.75 -6.04
N ILE A 279 -11.37 7.55 -6.99
CA ILE A 279 -11.12 8.53 -8.07
C ILE A 279 -12.25 8.52 -9.11
N SER A 280 -12.56 7.35 -9.69
CA SER A 280 -13.63 7.23 -10.68
C SER A 280 -14.05 5.76 -10.90
N LYS A 281 -15.21 5.55 -11.53
CA LYS A 281 -15.66 4.21 -11.96
C LYS A 281 -14.64 3.51 -12.86
N GLY A 282 -13.90 4.26 -13.69
CA GLY A 282 -12.83 3.71 -14.53
C GLY A 282 -11.68 3.12 -13.70
N HIS A 283 -11.34 3.74 -12.56
CA HIS A 283 -10.33 3.20 -11.65
C HIS A 283 -10.80 1.94 -10.94
N VAL A 284 -12.09 1.85 -10.61
CA VAL A 284 -12.68 0.61 -10.07
C VAL A 284 -12.50 -0.54 -11.06
N LEU A 285 -12.80 -0.31 -12.35
CA LEU A 285 -12.57 -1.30 -13.40
C LEU A 285 -11.08 -1.66 -13.54
N LEU A 286 -10.18 -0.67 -13.58
CA LEU A 286 -8.73 -0.92 -13.62
C LEU A 286 -8.26 -1.77 -12.43
N CYS A 287 -8.78 -1.53 -11.23
CA CYS A 287 -8.46 -2.33 -10.05
C CYS A 287 -8.95 -3.78 -10.18
N LYS A 288 -10.17 -3.98 -10.71
CA LYS A 288 -10.69 -5.32 -10.99
C LYS A 288 -9.83 -6.05 -12.02
N TRP A 289 -9.49 -5.38 -13.12
CA TRP A 289 -8.64 -5.91 -14.18
C TRP A 289 -7.22 -6.24 -13.70
N ALA A 290 -6.65 -5.41 -12.83
CA ALA A 290 -5.35 -5.66 -12.21
C ALA A 290 -5.38 -6.97 -11.40
N GLY A 291 -6.43 -7.18 -10.59
CA GLY A 291 -6.65 -8.43 -9.85
C GLY A 291 -6.84 -9.62 -10.78
N ARG A 292 -7.69 -9.48 -11.81
CA ARG A 292 -7.93 -10.54 -12.80
C ARG A 292 -6.65 -11.02 -13.46
N ARG A 293 -5.80 -10.09 -13.88
CA ARG A 293 -4.52 -10.45 -14.51
C ARG A 293 -3.56 -11.17 -13.56
N VAL A 294 -3.61 -10.85 -12.27
CA VAL A 294 -2.88 -11.60 -11.24
C VAL A 294 -3.41 -13.03 -11.15
N GLY A 295 -4.73 -13.21 -11.01
CA GLY A 295 -5.35 -14.53 -10.92
C GLY A 295 -5.06 -15.43 -12.14
N GLU A 296 -5.19 -14.87 -13.34
CA GLU A 296 -4.89 -15.58 -14.59
C GLU A 296 -3.44 -16.05 -14.66
N ARG A 297 -2.48 -15.17 -14.34
CA ARG A 297 -1.04 -15.50 -14.38
C ARG A 297 -0.64 -16.53 -13.32
N ILE A 298 -1.23 -16.45 -12.13
CA ILE A 298 -0.98 -17.45 -11.08
C ILE A 298 -1.44 -18.83 -11.57
N MET A 299 -2.69 -18.95 -12.03
CA MET A 299 -3.23 -20.22 -12.53
C MET A 299 -2.42 -20.77 -13.71
N GLU A 300 -2.00 -19.90 -14.64
CA GLU A 300 -1.14 -20.28 -15.76
C GLU A 300 0.19 -20.92 -15.31
N LYS A 301 0.84 -20.35 -14.28
CA LYS A 301 2.14 -20.83 -13.80
C LYS A 301 2.03 -22.12 -12.98
N ILE A 302 0.99 -22.26 -12.17
CA ILE A 302 0.81 -23.46 -11.32
C ILE A 302 0.16 -24.62 -12.08
N GLY A 303 -0.48 -24.37 -13.22
CA GLY A 303 -1.09 -25.40 -14.06
C GLY A 303 -2.37 -26.02 -13.49
N ILE A 304 -3.08 -25.32 -12.59
CA ILE A 304 -4.40 -25.77 -12.12
C ILE A 304 -5.46 -25.44 -13.18
N ASP A 305 -6.19 -26.45 -13.61
CA ASP A 305 -7.15 -26.41 -14.72
C ASP A 305 -8.53 -27.00 -14.35
N ASN A 306 -8.86 -27.03 -13.05
CA ASN A 306 -10.17 -27.46 -12.57
C ASN A 306 -10.68 -26.56 -11.43
N LEU A 307 -12.00 -26.43 -11.33
CA LEU A 307 -12.66 -25.51 -10.41
C LEU A 307 -12.40 -25.80 -8.92
N PRO A 308 -12.56 -27.04 -8.41
CA PRO A 308 -12.37 -27.30 -6.98
C PRO A 308 -10.95 -26.99 -6.50
N ALA A 309 -9.93 -27.42 -7.25
CA ALA A 309 -8.54 -27.13 -6.91
C ALA A 309 -8.22 -25.63 -6.99
N ALA A 310 -8.81 -24.91 -7.95
CA ALA A 310 -8.62 -23.47 -8.09
C ALA A 310 -9.20 -22.67 -6.91
N LEU A 311 -10.40 -23.03 -6.45
CA LEU A 311 -11.03 -22.43 -5.28
C LEU A 311 -10.23 -22.71 -4.00
N GLU A 312 -9.83 -23.96 -3.80
CA GLU A 312 -9.05 -24.36 -2.62
C GLU A 312 -7.67 -23.70 -2.62
N TYR A 313 -6.98 -23.64 -3.76
CA TYR A 313 -5.74 -22.90 -3.88
C TYR A 313 -5.92 -21.42 -3.54
N THR A 314 -6.97 -20.78 -4.08
CA THR A 314 -7.24 -19.35 -3.84
C THR A 314 -7.51 -19.07 -2.37
N LYS A 315 -8.30 -19.93 -1.71
CA LYS A 315 -8.57 -19.85 -0.28
C LYS A 315 -7.29 -19.94 0.53
N ASN A 316 -6.44 -20.93 0.26
CA ASN A 316 -5.17 -21.12 0.97
C ASN A 316 -4.20 -19.96 0.70
N MET A 317 -4.11 -19.49 -0.54
CA MET A 317 -3.32 -18.32 -0.90
C MET A 317 -3.78 -17.06 -0.16
N PHE A 318 -5.08 -16.79 -0.10
CA PHE A 318 -5.62 -15.63 0.62
C PHE A 318 -5.37 -15.71 2.12
N LEU A 319 -5.47 -16.91 2.71
CA LEU A 319 -5.15 -17.13 4.11
C LEU A 319 -3.65 -16.92 4.39
N ASP A 320 -2.78 -17.57 3.61
CA ASP A 320 -1.33 -17.49 3.72
C ASP A 320 -0.80 -16.05 3.60
N LEU A 321 -1.35 -15.30 2.63
CA LEU A 321 -0.98 -13.91 2.40
C LEU A 321 -1.70 -12.95 3.35
N ARG A 322 -2.60 -13.47 4.21
CA ARG A 322 -3.47 -12.73 5.12
C ARG A 322 -4.31 -11.66 4.41
N MET A 323 -4.76 -11.95 3.19
CA MET A 323 -5.68 -11.12 2.42
C MET A 323 -7.11 -11.19 2.94
N GLY A 324 -7.50 -12.32 3.54
CA GLY A 324 -8.81 -12.55 4.13
C GLY A 324 -9.09 -14.03 4.33
N ILE A 325 -10.15 -14.34 5.06
CA ILE A 325 -10.61 -15.71 5.33
C ILE A 325 -11.76 -16.00 4.37
N MET A 326 -11.48 -16.87 3.40
CA MET A 326 -12.38 -17.19 2.29
C MET A 326 -13.17 -18.48 2.56
N GLU A 327 -14.47 -18.43 2.32
CA GLU A 327 -15.38 -19.57 2.34
C GLU A 327 -16.21 -19.56 1.05
N SER A 328 -16.28 -20.69 0.35
CA SER A 328 -17.03 -20.82 -0.89
C SER A 328 -18.21 -21.76 -0.74
N GLU A 329 -19.37 -21.35 -1.24
CA GLU A 329 -20.59 -22.13 -1.33
C GLU A 329 -20.90 -22.35 -2.82
N LEU A 330 -20.93 -23.61 -3.24
CA LEU A 330 -21.08 -23.99 -4.64
C LEU A 330 -22.53 -24.41 -4.88
N ASN A 331 -23.22 -23.67 -5.73
CA ASN A 331 -24.55 -24.04 -6.23
C ASN A 331 -24.47 -24.27 -7.75
N PRO A 332 -25.36 -25.09 -8.35
CA PRO A 332 -25.36 -25.35 -9.79
C PRO A 332 -25.51 -24.10 -10.69
N GLU A 333 -26.05 -23.01 -10.16
CA GLU A 333 -26.26 -21.76 -10.92
C GLU A 333 -25.21 -20.68 -10.62
N ILE A 334 -24.66 -20.66 -9.40
CA ILE A 334 -23.83 -19.58 -8.90
C ILE A 334 -22.88 -20.06 -7.81
N ILE A 335 -21.67 -19.52 -7.78
CA ILE A 335 -20.77 -19.68 -6.62
C ILE A 335 -20.89 -18.42 -5.77
N THR A 336 -21.16 -18.61 -4.48
CA THR A 336 -21.13 -17.51 -3.50
C THR A 336 -19.87 -17.64 -2.65
N ILE A 337 -19.07 -16.58 -2.60
CA ILE A 337 -17.85 -16.52 -1.79
C ILE A 337 -18.04 -15.52 -0.66
N LYS A 338 -17.91 -15.96 0.58
CA LYS A 338 -17.88 -15.13 1.77
C LYS A 338 -16.43 -14.87 2.18
N MET A 339 -16.15 -13.63 2.57
CA MET A 339 -14.83 -13.18 2.96
C MET A 339 -14.92 -12.45 4.29
N ARG A 340 -14.34 -13.05 5.33
CA ARG A 340 -14.12 -12.43 6.64
C ARG A 340 -12.72 -11.83 6.71
N GLU A 341 -12.54 -10.85 7.58
CA GLU A 341 -11.22 -10.25 7.86
C GLU A 341 -10.45 -9.77 6.61
N SER A 342 -11.17 -9.28 5.60
CA SER A 342 -10.57 -8.74 4.37
C SER A 342 -9.57 -7.64 4.69
N VAL A 343 -8.39 -7.72 4.05
CA VAL A 343 -7.31 -6.75 4.15
C VAL A 343 -7.76 -5.34 3.81
N TYR A 344 -8.72 -5.18 2.89
CA TYR A 344 -9.13 -3.87 2.38
C TYR A 344 -10.25 -3.19 3.19
N SER A 345 -11.13 -3.96 3.84
CA SER A 345 -12.37 -3.43 4.41
C SER A 345 -12.49 -3.60 5.93
N SER A 346 -11.68 -4.47 6.55
CA SER A 346 -11.74 -4.68 8.00
C SER A 346 -11.38 -3.40 8.78
N GLY A 347 -12.20 -3.03 9.75
CA GLY A 347 -12.00 -1.82 10.58
C GLY A 347 -12.23 -0.50 9.85
N VAL A 348 -12.82 -0.55 8.66
CA VAL A 348 -13.29 0.63 7.93
C VAL A 348 -14.74 0.91 8.35
N LYS A 349 -15.06 2.16 8.66
CA LYS A 349 -16.45 2.59 8.92
C LYS A 349 -17.31 2.38 7.68
N ASN A 350 -18.64 2.42 7.86
CA ASN A 350 -19.54 2.47 6.72
C ASN A 350 -19.30 3.78 5.94
N ILE A 351 -18.61 3.66 4.81
CA ILE A 351 -18.32 4.74 3.85
C ILE A 351 -19.11 4.55 2.56
N HIS A 352 -20.07 3.61 2.55
CA HIS A 352 -20.93 3.29 1.40
C HIS A 352 -20.13 2.88 0.15
N MET A 353 -19.03 2.13 0.35
CA MET A 353 -18.17 1.64 -0.72
C MET A 353 -17.84 0.16 -0.58
N LYS A 354 -17.77 -0.51 -1.73
CA LYS A 354 -17.25 -1.87 -1.89
C LYS A 354 -15.76 -1.79 -2.18
N LEU A 355 -14.95 -2.33 -1.27
CA LEU A 355 -13.50 -2.14 -1.30
C LEU A 355 -12.73 -3.35 -1.81
N CYS A 356 -13.35 -4.53 -1.89
CA CYS A 356 -12.63 -5.76 -2.21
C CYS A 356 -12.63 -6.11 -3.71
N VAL A 357 -12.86 -5.11 -4.56
CA VAL A 357 -12.91 -5.22 -6.02
C VAL A 357 -11.65 -5.90 -6.60
N PHE A 358 -10.47 -5.61 -6.06
CA PHE A 358 -9.22 -6.28 -6.49
C PHE A 358 -9.21 -7.78 -6.16
N LEU A 359 -9.69 -8.18 -4.98
CA LEU A 359 -9.82 -9.61 -4.61
C LEU A 359 -10.84 -10.31 -5.50
N GLY A 360 -11.97 -9.65 -5.78
CA GLY A 360 -12.96 -10.11 -6.76
C GLY A 360 -12.34 -10.30 -8.15
N GLY A 361 -11.48 -9.37 -8.56
CA GLY A 361 -10.66 -9.49 -9.75
C GLY A 361 -9.80 -10.76 -9.74
N ILE A 362 -9.02 -11.00 -8.68
CA ILE A 362 -8.19 -12.22 -8.57
C ILE A 362 -9.04 -13.47 -8.75
N MET A 363 -10.15 -13.58 -8.03
CA MET A 363 -11.07 -14.72 -8.13
C MET A 363 -11.60 -14.88 -9.55
N GLU A 364 -11.99 -13.79 -10.23
CA GLU A 364 -12.43 -13.84 -11.63
C GLU A 364 -11.34 -14.38 -12.55
N GLY A 365 -10.10 -13.92 -12.39
CA GLY A 365 -8.97 -14.38 -13.19
C GLY A 365 -8.62 -15.85 -12.95
N VAL A 366 -8.70 -16.28 -11.70
CA VAL A 366 -8.51 -17.68 -11.32
C VAL A 366 -9.55 -18.57 -12.00
N LEU A 367 -10.83 -18.24 -11.84
CA LEU A 367 -11.93 -19.03 -12.39
C LEU A 367 -11.86 -19.09 -13.92
N ASN A 368 -11.60 -17.94 -14.57
CA ASN A 368 -11.45 -17.86 -16.02
C ASN A 368 -10.36 -18.79 -16.54
N LYS A 369 -9.18 -18.76 -15.92
CA LYS A 369 -8.04 -19.53 -16.39
C LYS A 369 -8.20 -21.02 -16.07
N ALA A 370 -8.69 -21.35 -14.89
CA ALA A 370 -8.85 -22.73 -14.45
C ALA A 370 -9.92 -23.47 -15.26
N THR A 371 -11.10 -22.88 -15.49
CA THR A 371 -12.19 -23.59 -16.19
C THR A 371 -12.22 -23.36 -17.69
N ARG A 372 -11.39 -22.45 -18.22
CA ARG A 372 -11.42 -22.00 -19.62
C ARG A 372 -12.79 -21.46 -20.06
N THR A 373 -13.56 -20.95 -19.09
CA THR A 373 -14.88 -20.35 -19.30
C THR A 373 -14.85 -18.89 -18.90
N LYS A 374 -15.75 -18.06 -19.44
CA LYS A 374 -15.89 -16.69 -18.97
C LYS A 374 -16.75 -16.63 -17.70
N TRP A 375 -16.14 -16.08 -16.67
CA TRP A 375 -16.69 -15.78 -15.36
C TRP A 375 -16.75 -14.27 -15.14
N ILE A 376 -17.76 -13.88 -14.38
CA ILE A 376 -17.92 -12.53 -13.85
C ILE A 376 -18.02 -12.67 -12.33
N VAL A 377 -17.13 -11.97 -11.62
CA VAL A 377 -17.17 -11.92 -10.15
C VAL A 377 -17.54 -10.53 -9.69
N GLU A 378 -18.63 -10.40 -8.95
CA GLU A 378 -19.10 -9.13 -8.41
C GLU A 378 -19.12 -9.15 -6.88
N GLU A 379 -18.53 -8.14 -6.25
CA GLU A 379 -18.69 -7.93 -4.81
C GLU A 379 -20.13 -7.44 -4.56
N THR A 380 -20.93 -8.23 -3.86
CA THR A 380 -22.34 -7.92 -3.56
C THR A 380 -22.49 -7.23 -2.20
N LYS A 381 -21.70 -7.65 -1.20
CA LYS A 381 -21.67 -7.11 0.16
C LYS A 381 -20.26 -6.69 0.57
N CYS A 382 -20.13 -5.68 1.42
CA CYS A 382 -18.85 -5.22 1.96
C CYS A 382 -18.99 -4.63 3.36
N THR A 383 -18.03 -4.93 4.25
CA THR A 383 -18.02 -4.34 5.60
C THR A 383 -17.88 -2.81 5.58
N ALA A 384 -17.14 -2.25 4.62
CA ALA A 384 -17.06 -0.81 4.38
C ALA A 384 -18.35 -0.20 3.80
N ASN A 385 -19.32 -1.03 3.42
CA ASN A 385 -20.67 -0.66 3.00
C ASN A 385 -21.72 -0.91 4.10
N GLY A 386 -21.30 -1.36 5.29
CA GLY A 386 -22.18 -1.63 6.43
C GLY A 386 -22.68 -3.08 6.52
N ASP A 387 -22.23 -3.97 5.64
CA ASP A 387 -22.56 -5.39 5.68
C ASP A 387 -21.73 -6.14 6.77
N PRO A 388 -22.19 -7.28 7.30
CA PRO A 388 -21.44 -8.02 8.33
C PRO A 388 -20.16 -8.69 7.81
N TYR A 389 -20.10 -8.96 6.51
CA TYR A 389 -18.95 -9.59 5.85
C TYR A 389 -18.90 -9.15 4.38
N CYS A 390 -17.78 -9.40 3.70
CA CYS A 390 -17.68 -9.20 2.26
C CYS A 390 -18.20 -10.43 1.51
N GLU A 391 -19.00 -10.25 0.48
CA GLU A 391 -19.59 -11.35 -0.30
C GLU A 391 -19.36 -11.10 -1.79
N PHE A 392 -19.08 -12.18 -2.52
CA PHE A 392 -18.90 -12.16 -3.95
C PHE A 392 -19.79 -13.20 -4.62
N GLN A 393 -20.41 -12.80 -5.71
CA GLN A 393 -21.15 -13.68 -6.59
C GLN A 393 -20.30 -13.96 -7.82
N CYS A 394 -20.02 -15.24 -8.09
CA CYS A 394 -19.32 -15.68 -9.28
C CYS A 394 -20.33 -16.38 -10.20
N GLN A 395 -20.54 -15.78 -11.36
CA GLN A 395 -21.45 -16.27 -12.39
C GLN A 395 -20.66 -16.56 -13.66
N THR A 396 -21.11 -17.54 -14.42
CA THR A 396 -20.56 -17.86 -15.73
C THR A 396 -21.57 -17.54 -16.83
N GLU A 397 -21.09 -17.17 -18.02
CA GLU A 397 -21.94 -16.97 -19.19
C GLU A 397 -22.53 -18.28 -19.74
N ASP A 398 -22.02 -19.44 -19.30
CA ASP A 398 -22.53 -20.76 -19.63
C ASP A 398 -23.19 -21.39 -18.39
N PRO A 399 -24.54 -21.32 -18.25
CA PRO A 399 -25.26 -21.79 -17.06
C PRO A 399 -25.03 -23.27 -16.76
N GLU A 400 -24.69 -24.08 -17.77
CA GLU A 400 -24.52 -25.52 -17.61
C GLU A 400 -23.10 -25.91 -17.16
N VAL A 401 -22.11 -25.01 -17.26
CA VAL A 401 -20.73 -25.30 -16.83
C VAL A 401 -20.67 -25.70 -15.36
N LEU A 402 -21.38 -24.99 -14.49
CA LEU A 402 -21.40 -25.31 -13.07
C LEU A 402 -22.08 -26.65 -12.80
N SER A 403 -23.22 -26.92 -13.44
CA SER A 403 -23.90 -28.21 -13.36
C SER A 403 -22.97 -29.34 -13.78
N ARG A 404 -22.35 -29.25 -14.97
CA ARG A 404 -21.41 -30.27 -15.48
C ARG A 404 -20.22 -30.49 -14.56
N ILE A 405 -19.61 -29.42 -14.06
CA ILE A 405 -18.46 -29.52 -13.16
C ILE A 405 -18.84 -30.15 -11.82
N LEU A 406 -20.00 -29.79 -11.25
CA LEU A 406 -20.41 -30.24 -9.91
C LEU A 406 -21.04 -31.63 -9.93
N LEU A 407 -21.75 -31.98 -11.01
CA LEU A 407 -22.49 -33.24 -11.14
C LEU A 407 -21.72 -34.30 -11.93
N GLY A 408 -20.63 -33.93 -12.62
CA GLY A 408 -19.78 -34.86 -13.38
C GLY A 408 -20.37 -35.30 -14.72
N GLU A 409 -21.18 -34.45 -15.34
CA GLU A 409 -21.85 -34.69 -16.63
C GLU A 409 -20.99 -34.35 -17.85
#